data_AF-A0A272EVF0-F1
#
_entry.id   AF-A0A272EVF0-F1
#
_cell.length_a   1.000
_cell.length_b   1.000
_cell.length_c   1.000
_cell.angle_alpha   90.00
_cell.angle_beta   90.00
_cell.angle_gamma   90.00
#
_symmetry.space_group_name_H-M   'P 1'
#
loop_
_entity.id
_entity.type
_entity.pdbx_description
1 polymer ?
#
loop_
_entity_poly.entity_id
_entity_poly.type
_entity_poly.pdbx_seq_one_letter_code
_entity_poly.pdbx_strand_id
1 'polypeptide(L)'
;MQTFTANEAKTRFGEFIDLAPKEPVRVMRRDRVAGVMVSANDYEAMRAFYANRLQHSLVSSAEQARAQGLTAELLTALLADES
;
A
#
# COMPACT_ATOMS: atom_id res chain seq x y z
N MET A 1 6.13 2.36 -17.99
CA MET A 1 4.72 2.25 -17.59
C MET A 1 3.85 2.73 -18.74
N GLN A 2 3.20 1.81 -19.42
CA GLN A 2 2.26 2.12 -20.49
C GLN A 2 0.96 2.73 -19.94
N THR A 3 0.28 3.52 -20.76
CA THR A 3 -0.97 4.19 -20.40
C THR A 3 -2.03 3.90 -21.45
N PHE A 4 -3.18 3.40 -20.99
CA PHE A 4 -4.36 3.12 -21.79
C PHE A 4 -5.47 4.09 -21.38
N THR A 5 -6.29 4.53 -22.32
CA THR A 5 -7.61 5.06 -22.00
C THR A 5 -8.52 3.93 -21.51
N ALA A 6 -9.59 4.26 -20.79
CA ALA A 6 -10.59 3.29 -20.38
C ALA A 6 -11.22 2.55 -21.58
N ASN A 7 -11.31 3.21 -22.74
CA ASN A 7 -11.82 2.58 -23.95
C ASN A 7 -10.80 1.58 -24.53
N GLU A 8 -9.52 1.94 -24.61
CA GLU A 8 -8.47 1.02 -25.08
C GLU A 8 -8.31 -0.19 -24.15
N ALA A 9 -8.36 0.01 -22.83
CA ALA A 9 -8.29 -1.10 -21.88
C ALA A 9 -9.47 -2.07 -22.06
N LYS A 10 -10.65 -1.55 -22.43
CA LYS A 10 -11.85 -2.36 -22.73
C LYS A 10 -11.73 -3.09 -24.06
N THR A 11 -11.28 -2.42 -25.13
CA THR A 11 -11.26 -2.98 -26.49
C THR A 11 -10.05 -3.89 -26.73
N ARG A 12 -8.93 -3.65 -26.05
CA ARG A 12 -7.65 -4.38 -26.18
C ARG A 12 -7.31 -5.11 -24.88
N PHE A 13 -8.32 -5.69 -24.22
CA PHE A 13 -8.15 -6.28 -22.89
C PHE A 13 -7.10 -7.40 -22.84
N GLY A 14 -7.00 -8.23 -23.89
CA GLY A 14 -5.99 -9.29 -23.96
C GLY A 14 -4.56 -8.74 -23.90
N GLU A 15 -4.26 -7.76 -24.75
CA GLU A 15 -2.96 -7.07 -24.74
C GLU A 15 -2.71 -6.35 -23.40
N PHE A 16 -3.73 -5.72 -22.84
CA PHE A 16 -3.65 -5.05 -21.55
C PHE A 16 -3.23 -6.01 -20.42
N ILE A 17 -3.79 -7.23 -20.39
CA ILE A 17 -3.44 -8.28 -19.43
C ILE A 17 -2.03 -8.82 -19.68
N ASP A 18 -1.62 -8.99 -20.93
CA ASP A 18 -0.28 -9.52 -21.28
C ASP A 18 0.86 -8.55 -20.93
N LEU A 19 0.56 -7.26 -20.82
CA LEU A 19 1.52 -6.23 -20.47
C LEU A 19 1.75 -6.11 -18.95
N ALA A 20 0.71 -6.32 -18.14
CA ALA A 20 0.78 -6.14 -16.69
C ALA A 20 1.83 -7.01 -15.95
N PRO A 21 2.15 -8.24 -16.39
CA PRO A 21 3.26 -9.02 -15.84
C PRO A 21 4.65 -8.46 -16.11
N LYS A 22 4.82 -7.65 -17.16
CA LYS A 22 6.12 -7.10 -17.57
C LYS A 22 6.38 -5.75 -16.92
N GLU A 23 5.35 -4.92 -16.85
CA GLU A 23 5.40 -3.61 -16.21
C GLU A 23 4.00 -3.17 -15.76
N PRO A 24 3.88 -2.30 -14.73
CA PRO A 24 2.61 -1.66 -14.41
C PRO A 24 2.00 -0.97 -15.63
N VAL A 25 0.68 -1.10 -15.79
CA VAL A 25 -0.07 -0.44 -16.86
C VAL A 25 -1.14 0.46 -16.25
N ARG A 26 -1.15 1.73 -16.65
CA ARG A 26 -2.06 2.75 -16.14
C ARG A 26 -3.31 2.86 -17.02
N VAL A 27 -4.47 3.06 -16.40
CA VAL A 27 -5.73 3.36 -17.11
C VAL A 27 -6.19 4.78 -16.80
N MET A 28 -6.49 5.55 -17.85
CA MET A 28 -6.98 6.93 -17.80
C MET A 28 -8.47 7.01 -18.15
N ARG A 29 -9.24 7.83 -17.42
CA ARG A 29 -10.64 8.15 -17.73
C ARG A 29 -10.87 9.64 -17.54
N ARG A 30 -11.30 10.35 -18.59
CA ARG A 30 -11.54 11.80 -18.56
C ARG A 30 -10.35 12.55 -17.96
N ASP A 31 -9.16 12.28 -18.49
CA ASP A 31 -7.87 12.88 -18.08
C ASP A 31 -7.45 12.65 -16.63
N ARG A 32 -8.06 11.67 -15.94
CA ARG A 32 -7.67 11.24 -14.60
C ARG A 32 -7.26 9.78 -14.58
N VAL A 33 -6.34 9.44 -13.68
CA VAL A 33 -5.98 8.03 -13.42
C VAL A 33 -7.18 7.33 -12.81
N ALA A 34 -7.69 6.33 -13.50
CA ALA A 34 -8.78 5.47 -13.00
C ALA A 34 -8.24 4.28 -12.20
N GLY A 35 -7.05 3.78 -12.58
CA GLY A 35 -6.40 2.68 -11.90
C GLY A 35 -5.05 2.31 -12.53
N VAL A 36 -4.36 1.38 -11.89
CA VAL A 36 -3.13 0.77 -12.38
C VAL A 36 -3.27 -0.74 -12.22
N MET A 37 -2.95 -1.48 -13.27
CA MET A 37 -2.84 -2.93 -13.23
C MET A 37 -1.38 -3.32 -13.07
N VAL A 38 -1.14 -4.32 -12.23
CA VAL A 38 0.18 -4.90 -11.95
C VAL A 38 0.05 -6.42 -11.94
N SER A 39 1.17 -7.13 -11.94
CA SER A 39 1.17 -8.56 -11.70
C SER A 39 0.63 -8.90 -10.30
N ALA A 40 0.03 -10.08 -10.14
CA ALA A 40 -0.46 -10.52 -8.83
C ALA A 40 0.68 -10.62 -7.80
N ASN A 41 1.88 -11.02 -8.23
CA ASN A 41 3.06 -11.10 -7.37
C ASN A 41 3.49 -9.71 -6.87
N ASP A 42 3.54 -8.71 -7.75
CA ASP A 42 3.88 -7.34 -7.36
C ASP A 42 2.83 -6.73 -6.43
N TYR A 43 1.55 -7.06 -6.66
CA TYR A 43 0.48 -6.65 -5.76
C TYR A 43 0.66 -7.21 -4.35
N GLU A 44 0.92 -8.52 -4.22
CA GLU A 44 1.16 -9.13 -2.90
C GLU A 44 2.46 -8.64 -2.25
N ALA A 45 3.53 -8.46 -3.03
CA ALA A 45 4.77 -7.88 -2.54
C ALA A 45 4.57 -6.45 -2.01
N MET A 46 3.78 -5.64 -2.71
CA MET A 46 3.41 -4.29 -2.27
C MET A 46 2.60 -4.32 -0.97
N ARG A 47 1.63 -5.23 -0.84
CA ARG A 47 0.85 -5.41 0.40
C ARG A 47 1.74 -5.80 1.58
N ALA A 48 2.61 -6.79 1.39
CA ALA A 48 3.55 -7.22 2.40
C ALA A 48 4.52 -6.09 2.80
N PHE A 49 5.01 -5.33 1.83
CA PHE A 49 5.88 -4.18 2.08
C PHE A 49 5.23 -3.14 3.00
N TYR A 50 3.98 -2.75 2.74
CA TYR A 50 3.28 -1.77 3.58
C TYR A 50 2.99 -2.31 4.98
N ALA A 51 2.58 -3.57 5.10
CA ALA A 51 2.36 -4.21 6.40
C ALA A 51 3.66 -4.24 7.21
N ASN A 52 4.77 -4.66 6.59
CA ASN A 52 6.08 -4.67 7.21
C ASN A 52 6.52 -3.27 7.64
N ARG A 53 6.34 -2.26 6.78
CA ARG A 53 6.69 -0.87 7.10
C ARG A 53 5.91 -0.34 8.30
N LEU A 54 4.60 -0.65 8.38
CA LEU A 54 3.79 -0.28 9.54
C LEU A 54 4.31 -0.96 10.81
N GLN A 55 4.55 -2.27 10.76
CA GLN A 55 5.08 -3.03 11.88
C GLN A 55 6.43 -2.46 12.38
N HIS A 56 7.35 -2.15 11.46
CA HIS A 56 8.63 -1.52 11.82
C HIS A 56 8.44 -0.16 12.48
N SER A 57 7.50 0.65 11.98
CA SER A 57 7.21 1.96 12.57
C SER A 57 6.64 1.84 13.99
N LEU A 58 5.75 0.87 14.22
CA LEU A 58 5.19 0.58 15.54
C LEU A 58 6.26 0.08 16.52
N VAL A 59 7.10 -0.86 16.10
CA VAL A 59 8.22 -1.36 16.92
C VAL A 59 9.19 -0.23 17.26
N SER A 60 9.57 0.59 16.28
CA SER A 60 10.47 1.72 16.51
C SER A 60 9.88 2.73 17.48
N SER A 61 8.58 3.03 17.37
CA SER A 61 7.88 3.94 18.27
C SER A 61 7.80 3.38 19.69
N ALA A 62 7.51 2.08 19.83
CA ALA A 62 7.47 1.40 21.14
C ALA A 62 8.83 1.40 21.82
N GLU A 63 9.92 1.12 21.10
CA GLU A 63 11.28 1.16 21.66
C GLU A 63 11.68 2.58 22.08
N GLN A 64 11.33 3.60 21.29
CA GLN A 64 11.57 5.00 21.66
C GLN A 64 10.79 5.39 22.92
N ALA A 65 9.52 5.01 23.02
CA ALA A 65 8.71 5.30 24.19
C ALA A 65 9.27 4.61 25.46
N ARG A 66 9.66 3.34 25.34
CA ARG A 66 10.32 2.59 26.42
C ARG A 66 11.64 3.24 26.85
N ALA A 67 12.46 3.67 25.90
CA ALA A 67 13.72 4.36 26.18
C ALA A 67 13.49 5.71 26.88
N GLN A 68 12.34 6.35 26.67
CA GLN A 68 11.92 7.58 27.36
C GLN A 68 11.20 7.32 28.69
N GLY A 69 11.12 6.07 29.14
CA GLY A 69 10.60 5.70 30.46
C GLY A 69 9.13 5.29 30.48
N LEU A 70 8.50 5.02 29.33
CA LEU A 70 7.15 4.45 29.30
C LEU A 70 7.17 3.04 29.92
N THR A 71 6.41 2.86 31.01
CA THR A 71 6.21 1.57 31.69
C THR A 71 4.81 1.01 31.39
N ALA A 72 4.57 -0.25 31.78
CA ALA A 72 3.27 -0.88 31.63
C ALA A 72 2.17 -0.15 32.42
N GLU A 73 2.51 0.36 33.61
CA GLU A 73 1.60 1.12 34.48
C GLU A 73 1.23 2.46 33.84
N LEU A 74 2.22 3.19 33.32
CA LEU A 74 2.00 4.47 32.64
C LEU A 74 1.20 4.29 31.35
N LEU A 75 1.49 3.24 30.57
CA LEU A 75 0.70 2.92 29.38
C LEU A 75 -0.76 2.61 29.75
N THR A 76 -0.99 1.84 30.81
CA THR A 76 -2.33 1.51 31.29
C THR A 76 -3.09 2.78 31.71
N ALA A 77 -2.42 3.70 32.40
CA ALA A 77 -3.00 4.99 32.77
C ALA A 77 -3.35 5.85 31.54
N LEU A 78 -2.47 5.92 30.53
CA LEU A 78 -2.72 6.67 29.28
C LEU A 78 -3.93 6.12 28.51
N LEU A 79 -4.04 4.80 28.37
CA LEU A 79 -5.15 4.17 27.65
C LEU A 79 -6.50 4.34 28.38
N ALA A 80 -6.48 4.50 29.70
CA ALA A 80 -7.68 4.75 30.50
C ALA A 80 -8.16 6.21 30.45
N ASP A 81 -7.28 7.17 30.12
CA ASP A 81 -7.57 8.61 30.04
C ASP A 81 -8.21 9.02 28.70
N GLU A 82 -8.00 8.23 27.64
CA GLU A 82 -8.60 8.44 26.30
C GLU A 82 -9.98 7.76 26.12
N SER A 83 -10.58 7.23 27.19
CA SER A 83 -11.91 6.56 27.22
C SER A 83 -12.98 7.45 27.86
#